data_AF-A0A973GT02-F1
#
_entry.id   AF-A0A973GT02-F1
#
_cell.length_a   1.000
_cell.length_b   1.000
_cell.length_c   1.000
_cell.angle_alpha   90.00
_cell.angle_beta   90.00
_cell.angle_gamma   90.00
#
_symmetry.space_group_name_H-M   'P 1'
#
loop_
_entity.id
_entity.type
_entity.pdbx_description
1 polymer ?
#
loop_
_entity_poly.entity_id
_entity_poly.type
_entity_poly.pdbx_seq_one_letter_code
_entity_poly.pdbx_strand_id
1 'polypeptide(L)'
;MSSQEPEFVINSSVDQMLESMPIGSMAKAIGNNLYGINFRQTGNPVPRAKDAYGFTFFTRPQLNLTRLNITNYRGFYNLLTDNNLSYQAFTRLMLDPRLNRRERLLCPFVDNNSAFIPILTNNVQSLSGWPDLTVPTYTSESGQYGEEHSFVDGVTNHFESFDLDVTFKNTKGNPLIYFFYIWIKYQS
;
A
#
# COMPACT_ATOMS: atom_id res chain seq x y z
N MET A 1 40.42 21.70 39.79
CA MET A 1 40.59 20.55 38.86
C MET A 1 39.28 19.78 38.82
N SER A 2 38.38 20.10 37.90
CA SER A 2 37.28 19.21 37.52
C SER A 2 37.46 18.89 36.04
N SER A 3 37.92 17.68 35.76
CA SER A 3 38.00 17.11 34.42
C SER A 3 36.59 17.00 33.84
N GLN A 4 36.25 17.85 32.88
CA GLN A 4 35.09 17.64 32.03
C GLN A 4 35.41 16.47 31.10
N GLU A 5 34.63 15.39 31.19
CA GLU A 5 34.65 14.30 30.23
C GLU A 5 34.33 14.85 28.83
N PRO A 6 35.02 14.41 27.77
CA PRO A 6 34.72 14.89 26.43
C PRO A 6 33.31 14.40 26.03
N GLU A 7 32.37 15.32 25.86
CA GLU A 7 31.11 15.03 25.17
C GLU A 7 31.46 14.44 23.79
N PHE A 8 31.06 13.18 23.57
CA PHE A 8 31.24 12.50 22.31
C PHE A 8 30.26 13.09 21.29
N VAL A 9 30.64 14.21 20.67
CA VAL A 9 29.88 14.82 19.58
C VAL A 9 30.06 13.95 18.34
N ILE A 10 29.06 13.11 18.07
CA ILE A 10 28.96 12.33 16.84
C ILE A 10 28.67 13.30 15.70
N ASN A 11 29.73 13.75 15.00
CA ASN A 11 29.65 14.60 13.81
C ASN A 11 29.28 13.82 12.52
N SER A 12 28.77 12.58 12.63
CA SER A 12 28.24 11.86 11.48
C SER A 12 26.75 12.12 11.32
N SER A 13 26.32 12.41 10.08
CA SER A 13 24.90 12.50 9.76
C SER A 13 24.24 11.16 10.05
N VAL A 14 23.03 11.18 10.60
CA VAL A 14 22.22 9.98 10.90
C VAL A 14 22.16 9.03 9.69
N ASP A 15 22.15 9.58 8.47
CA ASP A 15 22.18 8.80 7.23
C ASP A 15 23.47 8.00 7.02
N GLN A 16 24.65 8.53 7.42
CA GLN A 16 25.92 7.80 7.34
C GLN A 16 25.99 6.66 8.37
N MET A 17 25.39 6.84 9.55
CA MET A 17 25.31 5.79 10.55
C MET A 17 24.39 4.66 10.07
N LEU A 18 23.23 5.01 9.50
CA LEU A 18 22.28 4.06 8.90
C LEU A 18 22.88 3.32 7.70
N GLU A 19 23.72 3.96 6.90
CA GLU A 19 24.40 3.35 5.77
C GLU A 19 25.38 2.23 6.18
N SER A 20 26.01 2.35 7.36
CA SER A 20 26.88 1.32 7.93
C SER A 20 26.13 0.13 8.53
N MET A 21 24.82 0.27 8.79
CA MET A 21 23.97 -0.80 9.28
C MET A 21 23.46 -1.69 8.13
N PRO A 22 23.07 -2.95 8.40
CA PRO A 22 22.42 -3.83 7.41
C PRO A 22 21.12 -3.26 6.80
N ILE A 23 20.60 -2.18 7.38
CA ILE A 23 19.42 -1.44 6.94
C ILE A 23 19.71 -0.54 5.72
N GLY A 24 20.95 -0.08 5.55
CA GLY A 24 21.38 0.85 4.49
C GLY A 24 20.84 2.28 4.65
N SER A 25 21.24 3.16 3.73
CA SER A 25 20.75 4.54 3.66
C SER A 25 19.21 4.61 3.58
N MET A 26 18.61 5.61 4.23
CA MET A 26 17.16 5.79 4.25
C MET A 26 16.56 6.01 2.85
N ALA A 27 17.30 6.66 1.94
CA ALA A 27 16.88 6.81 0.54
C ALA A 27 16.82 5.46 -0.18
N LYS A 28 17.76 4.56 0.10
CA LYS A 28 17.78 3.19 -0.43
C LYS A 28 16.64 2.36 0.16
N ALA A 29 16.34 2.52 1.44
CA ALA A 29 15.20 1.85 2.07
C ALA A 29 13.85 2.27 1.44
N ILE A 30 13.70 3.56 1.11
CA ILE A 30 12.52 4.05 0.37
C ILE A 30 12.49 3.46 -1.04
N GLY A 31 13.60 3.50 -1.78
CA GLY A 31 13.69 2.90 -3.12
C GLY A 31 13.33 1.41 -3.13
N ASN A 32 13.83 0.63 -2.16
CA ASN A 32 13.52 -0.79 -1.99
C ASN A 32 12.05 -1.04 -1.61
N ASN A 33 11.40 -0.08 -0.96
CA ASN A 33 9.99 -0.18 -0.62
C ASN A 33 9.09 0.09 -1.84
N LEU A 34 9.50 1.00 -2.72
CA LEU A 34 8.80 1.31 -3.97
C LEU A 34 8.99 0.20 -5.01
N TYR A 35 10.20 -0.33 -5.13
CA TYR A 35 10.57 -1.31 -6.15
C TYR A 35 10.49 -2.75 -5.63
N GLY A 36 9.51 -3.50 -6.15
CA GLY A 36 9.39 -4.94 -5.91
C GLY A 36 8.79 -5.31 -4.54
N ILE A 37 8.33 -6.56 -4.44
CA ILE A 37 7.67 -7.06 -3.24
C ILE A 37 8.73 -7.56 -2.26
N ASN A 38 8.67 -7.06 -1.02
CA ASN A 38 9.58 -7.44 0.04
C ASN A 38 9.23 -8.84 0.58
N PHE A 39 9.72 -9.88 -0.11
CA PHE A 39 9.51 -11.27 0.28
C PHE A 39 10.26 -11.67 1.57
N ARG A 40 11.35 -10.97 1.90
CA ARG A 40 12.17 -11.24 3.10
C ARG A 40 11.61 -10.61 4.36
N GLN A 41 10.54 -9.82 4.23
CA GLN A 41 9.97 -9.00 5.30
C GLN A 41 11.03 -8.17 6.06
N THR A 42 12.15 -7.82 5.40
CA THR A 42 13.21 -7.00 6.03
C THR A 42 12.59 -5.64 6.30
N GLY A 43 12.24 -5.41 7.57
CA GLY A 43 11.34 -4.36 7.98
C GLY A 43 12.00 -2.98 7.93
N ASN A 44 11.26 -2.00 7.46
CA ASN A 44 11.46 -0.59 7.78
C ASN A 44 11.38 -0.44 9.32
N PRO A 45 12.19 0.39 10.03
CA PRO A 45 12.63 0.20 11.43
C PRO A 45 11.57 0.43 12.52
N VAL A 46 10.29 0.17 12.23
CA VAL A 46 9.19 0.25 13.20
C VAL A 46 8.69 -1.17 13.46
N PRO A 47 8.54 -1.58 14.74
CA PRO A 47 8.00 -2.88 15.09
C PRO A 47 6.60 -3.09 14.48
N ARG A 48 6.34 -4.31 13.97
CA ARG A 48 5.06 -4.72 13.38
C ARG A 48 4.32 -5.66 14.34
N ALA A 49 2.98 -5.55 14.36
CA ALA A 49 2.11 -6.52 15.05
C ALA A 49 2.20 -7.90 14.38
N LYS A 50 2.06 -8.98 15.17
CA LYS A 50 2.41 -10.36 14.79
C LYS A 50 1.21 -11.29 14.55
N ASP A 51 -0.02 -10.78 14.60
CA ASP A 51 -1.19 -11.63 14.87
C ASP A 51 -1.83 -12.32 13.65
N ALA A 52 -1.44 -11.96 12.42
CA ALA A 52 -1.76 -12.73 11.21
C ALA A 52 -0.68 -12.49 10.14
N TYR A 53 -0.05 -13.55 9.65
CA TYR A 53 1.01 -13.47 8.63
C TYR A 53 0.45 -13.84 7.25
N GLY A 54 0.54 -12.91 6.31
CA GLY A 54 0.17 -13.16 4.91
C GLY A 54 0.63 -12.01 4.03
N PHE A 55 0.91 -12.30 2.75
CA PHE A 55 1.12 -11.24 1.77
C PHE A 55 -0.24 -10.78 1.26
N THR A 56 -0.52 -9.48 1.37
CA THR A 56 -1.67 -8.85 0.71
C THR A 56 -1.22 -8.22 -0.59
N PHE A 57 -1.77 -8.68 -1.70
CA PHE A 57 -1.44 -8.17 -3.03
C PHE A 57 -2.51 -7.19 -3.50
N PHE A 58 -2.06 -6.01 -3.93
CA PHE A 58 -2.90 -5.02 -4.59
C PHE A 58 -2.53 -5.01 -6.06
N THR A 59 -3.48 -5.30 -6.95
CA THR A 59 -3.24 -5.29 -8.40
C THR A 59 -3.20 -3.86 -8.91
N ARG A 60 -2.31 -3.57 -9.87
CA ARG A 60 -2.26 -2.27 -10.52
C ARG A 60 -3.55 -2.03 -11.32
N PRO A 61 -4.25 -0.91 -11.13
CA PRO A 61 -5.36 -0.55 -11.99
C PRO A 61 -4.84 -0.13 -13.37
N GLN A 62 -5.77 0.12 -14.29
CA GLN A 62 -5.48 0.65 -15.62
C GLN A 62 -6.30 1.93 -15.82
N LEU A 63 -5.98 2.95 -15.03
CA LEU A 63 -6.60 4.27 -15.14
C LEU A 63 -6.11 4.91 -16.45
N ASN A 64 -6.96 5.58 -17.22
CA ASN A 64 -6.54 6.18 -18.49
C ASN A 64 -5.78 7.50 -18.24
N LEU A 65 -4.57 7.44 -17.71
CA LEU A 65 -3.77 8.61 -17.32
C LEU A 65 -2.86 9.10 -18.46
N THR A 66 -3.38 9.07 -19.68
CA THR A 66 -2.71 9.64 -20.86
C THR A 66 -2.59 11.17 -20.74
N ARG A 67 -1.59 11.75 -21.41
CA ARG A 67 -1.31 13.19 -21.34
C ARG A 67 -2.54 14.02 -21.67
N LEU A 68 -3.29 13.64 -22.71
CA LEU A 68 -4.52 14.30 -23.13
C LEU A 68 -5.60 14.25 -22.04
N ASN A 69 -5.76 13.11 -21.37
CA ASN A 69 -6.77 13.00 -20.32
C ASN A 69 -6.38 13.81 -19.08
N ILE A 70 -5.10 13.79 -18.72
CA ILE A 70 -4.59 14.59 -17.60
C ILE A 70 -4.74 16.09 -17.88
N THR A 71 -4.49 16.56 -19.11
CA THR A 71 -4.62 17.99 -19.45
C THR A 71 -6.03 18.53 -19.30
N ASN A 72 -7.06 17.67 -19.33
CA ASN A 72 -8.45 18.07 -19.13
C ASN A 72 -8.73 18.54 -17.70
N TYR A 73 -7.99 18.04 -16.71
CA TYR A 73 -8.18 18.40 -15.32
C TYR A 73 -6.93 19.05 -14.72
N ARG A 74 -7.05 20.33 -14.35
CA ARG A 74 -5.94 21.13 -13.81
C ARG A 74 -5.28 20.50 -12.57
N GLY A 75 -6.04 19.82 -11.72
CA GLY A 75 -5.50 19.19 -10.51
C GLY A 75 -4.51 18.05 -10.78
N PHE A 76 -4.53 17.48 -11.99
CA PHE A 76 -3.60 16.43 -12.42
C PHE A 76 -2.37 16.95 -13.15
N TYR A 77 -2.20 18.27 -13.31
CA TYR A 77 -1.05 18.82 -14.06
C TYR A 77 0.30 18.45 -13.46
N ASN A 78 0.35 18.24 -12.14
CA ASN A 78 1.55 17.79 -11.45
C ASN A 78 2.03 16.39 -11.94
N LEU A 79 1.14 15.57 -12.53
CA LEU A 79 1.48 14.27 -13.11
C LEU A 79 2.18 14.36 -14.47
N LEU A 80 2.15 15.53 -15.13
CA LEU A 80 2.84 15.79 -16.40
C LEU A 80 4.29 16.25 -16.19
N THR A 81 4.89 15.89 -15.07
CA THR A 81 6.30 16.22 -14.79
C THR A 81 7.23 15.49 -15.75
N ASP A 82 8.30 16.18 -16.17
CA ASP A 82 9.39 15.59 -16.96
C ASP A 82 10.38 14.82 -16.08
N ASN A 83 10.28 14.94 -14.75
CA ASN A 83 11.18 14.25 -13.83
C ASN A 83 10.73 12.80 -13.58
N ASN A 84 11.47 11.86 -14.17
CA ASN A 84 11.26 10.42 -14.03
C ASN A 84 11.50 9.89 -12.60
N LEU A 85 12.26 10.60 -11.76
CA LEU A 85 12.56 10.23 -10.37
C LEU A 85 11.57 10.81 -9.36
N SER A 86 10.46 11.38 -9.84
CA SER A 86 9.46 12.04 -9.01
C SER A 86 8.38 11.07 -8.51
N TYR A 87 7.73 11.42 -7.40
CA TYR A 87 6.56 10.67 -6.91
C TYR A 87 5.40 10.72 -7.91
N GLN A 88 5.28 11.81 -8.66
CA GLN A 88 4.24 12.02 -9.64
C GLN A 88 4.40 11.07 -10.84
N ALA A 89 5.62 10.93 -11.37
CA ALA A 89 5.91 9.97 -12.43
C ALA A 89 5.69 8.52 -11.95
N PHE A 90 6.12 8.20 -10.72
CA PHE A 90 5.87 6.91 -10.09
C PHE A 90 4.37 6.61 -9.98
N THR A 91 3.58 7.50 -9.36
CA THR A 91 2.13 7.33 -9.17
C THR A 91 1.42 7.15 -10.51
N ARG A 92 1.78 7.95 -11.52
CA ARG A 92 1.19 7.87 -12.86
C ARG A 92 1.44 6.52 -13.53
N LEU A 93 2.68 6.01 -13.48
CA LEU A 93 3.03 4.70 -14.06
C LEU A 93 2.49 3.52 -13.25
N MET A 94 2.32 3.68 -11.94
CA MET A 94 1.73 2.65 -11.08
C MET A 94 0.22 2.51 -11.27
N LEU A 95 -0.47 3.62 -11.53
CA LEU A 95 -1.92 3.64 -11.78
C LEU A 95 -2.29 3.36 -13.25
N ASP A 96 -1.37 3.59 -14.20
CA ASP A 96 -1.53 3.23 -15.61
C ASP A 96 -0.24 2.60 -16.19
N PRO A 97 -0.10 1.27 -16.11
CA PRO A 97 1.07 0.56 -16.63
C PRO A 97 1.20 0.64 -18.16
N ARG A 98 0.13 0.99 -18.89
CA ARG A 98 0.14 1.04 -20.37
C ARG A 98 0.93 2.24 -20.88
N LEU A 99 1.12 3.27 -20.05
CA LEU A 99 1.84 4.49 -20.41
C LEU A 99 3.32 4.26 -20.71
N ASN A 100 3.94 3.26 -20.08
CA ASN A 100 5.31 2.88 -20.40
C ASN A 100 5.45 2.56 -21.90
N ARG A 101 4.51 1.79 -22.46
CA ARG A 101 4.51 1.44 -23.89
C ARG A 101 4.01 2.57 -24.79
N ARG A 102 2.96 3.30 -24.38
CA ARG A 102 2.29 4.31 -25.21
C ARG A 102 3.06 5.64 -25.28
N GLU A 103 3.50 6.15 -24.14
CA GLU A 103 4.11 7.48 -24.01
C GLU A 103 5.62 7.41 -23.72
N ARG A 104 6.21 6.21 -23.64
CA ARG A 104 7.62 5.99 -23.31
C ARG A 104 8.04 6.63 -21.98
N LEU A 105 7.09 6.80 -21.06
CA LEU A 105 7.37 7.30 -19.72
C LEU A 105 8.07 6.19 -18.93
N LEU A 106 9.22 6.52 -18.35
CA LEU A 106 10.06 5.59 -17.61
C LEU A 106 10.28 6.11 -16.20
N CYS A 107 10.15 5.24 -15.20
CA CYS A 107 10.52 5.53 -13.82
C CYS A 107 11.32 4.33 -13.29
N PRO A 108 12.53 4.54 -12.75
CA PRO A 108 13.35 3.41 -12.28
C PRO A 108 12.78 2.71 -11.06
N PHE A 109 11.83 3.35 -10.35
CA PHE A 109 11.14 2.76 -9.19
C PHE A 109 9.96 1.87 -9.57
N VAL A 110 9.57 1.82 -10.85
CA VAL A 110 8.44 1.02 -11.33
C VAL A 110 8.97 -0.12 -12.19
N ASP A 111 8.73 -1.35 -11.74
CA ASP A 111 8.85 -2.53 -12.60
C ASP A 111 7.59 -2.69 -13.45
N ASN A 112 7.75 -2.60 -14.77
CA ASN A 112 6.64 -2.73 -15.69
C ASN A 112 6.09 -4.17 -15.80
N ASN A 113 6.90 -5.17 -15.44
CA ASN A 113 6.51 -6.58 -15.52
C ASN A 113 5.72 -7.05 -14.29
N SER A 114 5.81 -6.33 -13.17
CA SER A 114 5.07 -6.66 -11.95
C SER A 114 3.58 -6.31 -12.08
N ALA A 115 2.65 -7.23 -11.85
CA ALA A 115 1.22 -6.93 -11.89
C ALA A 115 0.70 -6.16 -10.64
N PHE A 116 1.53 -6.04 -9.60
CA PHE A 116 1.11 -5.58 -8.28
C PHE A 116 1.65 -4.18 -7.95
N ILE A 117 1.07 -3.57 -6.91
CA ILE A 117 1.49 -2.31 -6.32
C ILE A 117 2.39 -2.61 -5.11
N PRO A 118 3.73 -2.60 -5.26
CA PRO A 118 4.62 -3.10 -4.21
C PRO A 118 4.60 -2.20 -2.96
N ILE A 119 4.46 -0.88 -3.15
CA ILE A 119 4.36 0.07 -2.04
C ILE A 119 3.19 -0.22 -1.09
N LEU A 120 2.06 -0.73 -1.58
CA LEU A 120 0.91 -1.07 -0.72
C LEU A 120 1.15 -2.39 0.01
N THR A 121 1.61 -3.41 -0.71
CA THR A 121 1.94 -4.72 -0.12
C THR A 121 3.05 -4.62 0.94
N ASN A 122 4.05 -3.77 0.72
CA ASN A 122 5.18 -3.60 1.63
C ASN A 122 4.81 -2.81 2.90
N ASN A 123 3.83 -1.90 2.82
CA ASN A 123 3.46 -1.02 3.93
C ASN A 123 2.15 -1.40 4.63
N VAL A 124 1.41 -2.42 4.20
CA VAL A 124 0.21 -2.88 4.92
C VAL A 124 0.56 -3.26 6.37
N GLN A 125 -0.26 -2.80 7.32
CA GLN A 125 -0.16 -3.12 8.75
C GLN A 125 -1.26 -4.06 9.20
N SER A 126 -2.50 -3.78 8.80
CA SER A 126 -3.66 -4.60 9.09
C SER A 126 -4.64 -4.56 7.92
N LEU A 127 -5.34 -5.67 7.72
CA LEU A 127 -6.42 -5.83 6.77
C LEU A 127 -7.54 -6.58 7.47
N SER A 128 -8.72 -5.99 7.54
CA SER A 128 -9.93 -6.57 8.17
C SER A 128 -11.14 -6.38 7.27
N GLY A 129 -12.21 -7.14 7.52
CA GLY A 129 -13.47 -7.06 6.77
C GLY A 129 -13.69 -8.19 5.77
N TRP A 130 -12.81 -9.20 5.72
CA TRP A 130 -13.08 -10.40 4.93
C TRP A 130 -14.30 -11.12 5.53
N PRO A 131 -15.35 -11.37 4.73
CA PRO A 131 -16.52 -12.08 5.22
C PRO A 131 -16.10 -13.50 5.61
N ASP A 132 -16.45 -13.89 6.83
CA ASP A 132 -16.28 -15.26 7.28
C ASP A 132 -17.38 -16.15 6.70
N LEU A 133 -17.16 -17.45 6.63
CA LEU A 133 -18.16 -18.40 6.12
C LEU A 133 -19.31 -18.52 7.12
N THR A 134 -20.43 -17.84 6.89
CA THR A 134 -21.62 -18.00 7.72
C THR A 134 -22.58 -19.03 7.13
N VAL A 135 -23.15 -19.86 8.01
CA VAL A 135 -24.19 -20.82 7.65
C VAL A 135 -25.53 -20.13 7.90
N PRO A 136 -26.32 -19.80 6.85
CA PRO A 136 -27.65 -19.24 7.06
C PRO A 136 -28.54 -20.31 7.71
N THR A 137 -29.15 -19.97 8.84
CA THR A 137 -30.07 -20.84 9.57
C THR A 137 -31.45 -20.23 9.59
N TYR A 138 -32.44 -21.00 9.16
CA TYR A 138 -33.85 -20.68 9.38
C TYR A 138 -34.30 -21.29 10.71
N THR A 139 -34.82 -20.46 11.60
CA THR A 139 -35.44 -20.89 12.85
C THR A 139 -36.95 -20.77 12.72
N SER A 140 -37.67 -21.86 13.00
CA SER A 140 -39.13 -21.86 13.01
C SER A 140 -39.70 -20.93 14.07
N GLU A 141 -40.95 -20.49 13.90
CA GLU A 141 -41.67 -19.75 14.95
C GLU A 141 -41.78 -20.58 16.24
N SER A 142 -41.72 -19.89 17.40
CA SER A 142 -41.77 -20.50 18.72
C SER A 142 -43.12 -21.17 18.96
N GLY A 143 -43.10 -22.49 19.21
CA GLY A 143 -44.29 -23.25 19.59
C GLY A 143 -44.87 -22.78 20.94
N GLN A 144 -46.07 -23.22 21.29
CA GLN A 144 -46.77 -22.77 22.51
C GLN A 144 -46.04 -23.14 23.83
N TYR A 145 -45.06 -24.06 23.77
CA TYR A 145 -44.14 -24.42 24.85
C TYR A 145 -42.70 -23.88 24.67
N GLY A 146 -42.47 -22.99 23.69
CA GLY A 146 -41.15 -22.40 23.40
C GLY A 146 -40.21 -23.32 22.64
N GLU A 147 -40.75 -24.31 21.94
CA GLU A 147 -39.97 -25.22 21.10
C GLU A 147 -39.75 -24.62 19.71
N GLU A 148 -38.47 -24.52 19.34
CA GLU A 148 -37.98 -23.92 18.10
C GLU A 148 -37.06 -24.93 17.40
N HIS A 149 -37.25 -25.10 16.10
CA HIS A 149 -36.36 -25.90 15.27
C HIS A 149 -35.56 -25.00 14.34
N SER A 150 -34.24 -25.10 14.42
CA SER A 150 -33.33 -24.41 13.50
C SER A 150 -32.79 -25.38 12.47
N PHE A 151 -32.94 -25.06 11.20
CA PHE A 151 -32.40 -25.82 10.07
C PHE A 151 -31.46 -24.94 9.26
N VAL A 152 -30.43 -25.56 8.68
CA VAL A 152 -29.57 -24.88 7.72
C VAL A 152 -30.35 -24.69 6.43
N ASP A 153 -30.60 -23.43 6.07
CA ASP A 153 -31.34 -23.10 4.85
C ASP A 153 -30.69 -21.89 4.17
N GLY A 154 -30.02 -22.15 3.05
CA GLY A 154 -29.38 -21.14 2.22
C GLY A 154 -28.01 -21.55 1.66
N VAL A 155 -27.47 -20.71 0.79
CA VAL A 155 -26.14 -20.90 0.21
C VAL A 155 -25.07 -20.36 1.15
N THR A 156 -24.05 -21.17 1.44
CA THR A 156 -22.93 -20.78 2.33
C THR A 156 -21.99 -19.75 1.69
N ASN A 157 -22.09 -19.54 0.38
CA ASN A 157 -21.25 -18.58 -0.32
C ASN A 157 -21.80 -17.16 -0.13
N HIS A 158 -20.95 -16.27 0.39
CA HIS A 158 -21.25 -14.85 0.47
C HIS A 158 -21.17 -14.20 -0.92
N PHE A 159 -22.33 -13.78 -1.44
CA PHE A 159 -22.47 -13.00 -2.67
C PHE A 159 -22.77 -11.52 -2.42
N GLU A 160 -22.63 -11.07 -1.17
CA GLU A 160 -22.93 -9.71 -0.75
C GLU A 160 -21.73 -8.80 -0.92
N SER A 161 -21.99 -7.50 -1.07
CA SER A 161 -20.96 -6.48 -0.98
C SER A 161 -20.41 -6.43 0.44
N PHE A 162 -19.09 -6.49 0.58
CA PHE A 162 -18.40 -6.30 1.85
C PHE A 162 -17.40 -5.17 1.72
N ASP A 163 -17.17 -4.49 2.83
CA ASP A 163 -16.18 -3.43 2.93
C ASP A 163 -14.89 -3.98 3.56
N LEU A 164 -13.76 -3.59 3.00
CA LEU A 164 -12.44 -3.94 3.52
C LEU A 164 -11.74 -2.72 4.09
N ASP A 165 -11.30 -2.83 5.34
CA ASP A 165 -10.53 -1.80 6.01
C ASP A 165 -9.06 -2.17 6.01
N VAL A 166 -8.23 -1.29 5.43
CA VAL A 166 -6.78 -1.51 5.29
C VAL A 166 -6.01 -0.36 5.93
N THR A 167 -5.12 -0.70 6.87
CA THR A 167 -4.22 0.28 7.50
C THR A 167 -2.82 0.16 6.90
N PHE A 168 -2.24 1.30 6.51
CA PHE A 168 -0.88 1.38 5.96
C PHE A 168 0.07 2.10 6.91
N LYS A 169 1.32 1.61 6.97
CA LYS A 169 2.42 2.30 7.63
C LYS A 169 2.84 3.52 6.80
N ASN A 170 3.01 4.65 7.47
CA ASN A 170 3.53 5.84 6.81
C ASN A 170 5.05 5.73 6.57
N THR A 171 5.49 6.21 5.41
CA THR A 171 6.91 6.27 4.99
C THR A 171 7.36 7.73 4.89
N LYS A 172 8.62 8.04 5.20
CA LYS A 172 9.17 9.40 5.08
C LYS A 172 8.97 9.95 3.64
N GLY A 173 8.47 11.18 3.52
CA GLY A 173 8.08 11.79 2.24
C GLY A 173 6.66 11.46 1.77
N ASN A 174 5.96 10.55 2.46
CA ASN A 174 4.56 10.14 2.28
C ASN A 174 4.04 10.02 0.81
N PRO A 175 4.71 9.22 -0.04
CA PRO A 175 4.23 8.92 -1.38
C PRO A 175 2.85 8.23 -1.41
N LEU A 176 2.46 7.57 -0.33
CA LEU A 176 1.21 6.82 -0.20
C LEU A 176 -0.01 7.74 -0.19
N ILE A 177 0.03 8.85 0.55
CA ILE A 177 -1.05 9.85 0.53
C ILE A 177 -1.22 10.44 -0.86
N TYR A 178 -0.12 10.82 -1.53
CA TYR A 178 -0.20 11.38 -2.88
C TYR A 178 -0.79 10.37 -3.87
N PHE A 179 -0.37 9.11 -3.77
CA PHE A 179 -0.91 8.01 -4.59
C PHE A 179 -2.42 7.83 -4.41
N PHE A 180 -2.91 7.74 -3.17
CA PHE A 180 -4.34 7.61 -2.89
C PHE A 180 -5.13 8.86 -3.29
N TYR A 181 -4.59 10.06 -3.09
CA TYR A 181 -5.23 11.30 -3.51
C TYR A 181 -5.54 11.30 -5.01
N ILE A 182 -4.56 10.92 -5.85
CA ILE A 182 -4.76 10.86 -7.30
C ILE A 182 -5.76 9.76 -7.67
N TRP A 183 -5.65 8.59 -7.03
CA TRP A 183 -6.53 7.45 -7.33
C TRP A 183 -7.99 7.76 -6.96
N ILE A 184 -8.26 8.21 -5.74
CA ILE A 184 -9.60 8.61 -5.29
C ILE A 184 -10.14 9.73 -6.17
N LYS A 185 -9.32 10.73 -6.49
CA LYS A 185 -9.76 11.85 -7.32
C LYS A 185 -10.10 11.45 -8.75
N TYR A 186 -9.49 10.38 -9.27
CA TYR A 186 -9.85 9.83 -10.58
C TYR A 186 -11.16 9.01 -10.53
N GLN A 187 -11.47 8.39 -9.39
CA GLN A 187 -12.69 7.60 -9.21
C GLN A 187 -13.93 8.45 -8.94
N SER A 188 -13.75 9.67 -8.43
CA SER A 188 -14.80 10.67 -8.21
C SER A 188 -15.09 11.49 -9.45
#